data_AF-A0A7J6KUA3-F1
#
_entry.id   AF-A0A7J6KUA3-F1
#
_cell.length_a   1.000
_cell.length_b   1.000
_cell.length_c   1.000
_cell.angle_alpha   90.00
_cell.angle_beta   90.00
_cell.angle_gamma   90.00
#
_symmetry.space_group_name_H-M   'P 1'
#
loop_
_entity.id
_entity.type
_entity.pdbx_description
1 polymer ?
#
loop_
_entity_poly.entity_id
_entity_poly.type
_entity_poly.pdbx_seq_one_letter_code
_entity_poly.pdbx_strand_id
1 'polypeptide(L)'
;DVLESSQSSLWWAGKELETGKTLSDYTGKNEKTKIIVKLMASAQGAPVREPRVDEETHKAMLHYYYKKQEEQKALNNDDDDSYLSSEWANPKSLKVFGGSERKGGPNLRTEETVETPHRLEYGCLYDPIEHLAS
;
A
#
# COMPACT_ATOMS: atom_id res chain seq x y z
N ASP A 1 -12.90 -40.24 -6.14
CA ASP A 1 -13.47 -40.24 -4.78
C ASP A 1 -14.97 -40.13 -4.82
N VAL A 2 -15.65 -41.05 -4.13
CA VAL A 2 -17.10 -41.05 -3.95
C VAL A 2 -17.34 -40.75 -2.48
N LEU A 3 -18.01 -39.63 -2.19
CA LEU A 3 -18.36 -39.23 -0.83
C LEU A 3 -19.77 -39.73 -0.52
N GLU A 4 -19.92 -40.40 0.63
CA GLU A 4 -21.20 -40.89 1.11
C GLU A 4 -22.05 -39.74 1.67
N SER A 5 -23.35 -39.75 1.41
CA SER A 5 -24.26 -38.64 1.75
C SER A 5 -24.32 -38.32 3.24
N SER A 6 -24.03 -39.31 4.09
CA SER A 6 -23.99 -39.17 5.56
C SER A 6 -22.71 -38.50 6.07
N GLN A 7 -21.63 -38.53 5.27
CA GLN A 7 -20.31 -37.99 5.63
C GLN A 7 -19.97 -36.71 4.89
N SER A 8 -20.88 -36.21 4.04
CA SER A 8 -20.70 -34.99 3.26
C SER A 8 -21.60 -33.87 3.75
N SER A 9 -21.03 -32.67 3.89
CA SER A 9 -21.76 -31.42 4.16
C SER A 9 -21.68 -30.49 2.96
N LEU A 10 -22.79 -29.81 2.67
CA LEU A 10 -22.91 -28.82 1.60
C LEU A 10 -22.81 -27.41 2.20
N TRP A 11 -21.96 -26.56 1.62
CA TRP A 11 -21.73 -25.21 2.12
C TRP A 11 -22.04 -24.16 1.07
N TRP A 12 -22.87 -23.18 1.44
CA TRP A 12 -23.23 -22.04 0.62
C TRP A 12 -23.00 -20.73 1.36
N ALA A 13 -22.22 -19.82 0.76
CA ALA A 13 -21.92 -18.49 1.29
C ALA A 13 -21.35 -18.46 2.74
N GLY A 14 -20.83 -19.58 3.25
CA GLY A 14 -20.35 -19.73 4.64
C GLY A 14 -21.40 -20.28 5.62
N LYS A 15 -22.59 -20.67 5.13
CA LYS A 15 -23.60 -21.42 5.88
C LYS A 15 -23.65 -22.86 5.41
N GLU A 16 -23.86 -23.78 6.34
CA GLU A 16 -24.13 -25.19 6.03
C GLU A 16 -25.59 -25.36 5.55
N LEU A 17 -25.76 -26.12 4.47
CA LEU A 17 -27.07 -26.51 3.95
C LEU A 17 -27.46 -27.84 4.59
N GLU A 18 -28.44 -27.77 5.49
CA GLU A 18 -29.01 -28.96 6.12
C GLU A 18 -30.02 -29.62 5.17
N THR A 19 -30.02 -30.94 5.10
CA THR A 19 -30.91 -31.72 4.22
C THR A 19 -32.40 -31.60 4.58
N GLY A 20 -32.74 -31.08 5.77
CA GLY A 20 -34.11 -30.86 6.22
C GLY A 20 -34.69 -29.47 5.92
N LYS A 21 -33.89 -28.53 5.42
CA LYS A 21 -34.31 -27.14 5.15
C LYS A 21 -34.48 -26.88 3.66
N THR A 22 -35.40 -26.00 3.31
CA THR A 22 -35.64 -25.66 1.91
C THR A 22 -34.64 -24.62 1.41
N LEU A 23 -34.28 -24.66 0.13
CA LEU A 23 -33.38 -23.66 -0.46
C LEU A 23 -33.98 -22.24 -0.41
N SER A 24 -35.31 -22.11 -0.33
CA SER A 24 -36.01 -20.85 -0.12
C SER A 24 -35.68 -20.20 1.23
N ASP A 25 -35.38 -20.98 2.26
CA ASP A 25 -35.01 -20.44 3.58
C ASP A 25 -33.63 -19.75 3.54
N TYR A 26 -32.77 -20.20 2.62
CA TYR A 26 -31.44 -19.64 2.41
C TYR A 26 -31.43 -18.51 1.38
N THR A 27 -32.22 -18.65 0.30
CA THR A 27 -32.14 -17.79 -0.90
C THR A 27 -33.27 -16.77 -0.98
N GLY A 28 -34.32 -16.93 -0.18
CA GLY A 28 -35.50 -16.08 -0.18
C GLY A 28 -36.41 -16.28 -1.40
N LYS A 29 -37.23 -15.27 -1.72
CA LYS A 29 -38.26 -15.30 -2.78
C LYS A 29 -37.71 -15.05 -4.20
N ASN A 30 -36.41 -15.17 -4.43
CA ASN A 30 -35.82 -14.85 -5.73
C ASN A 30 -35.54 -16.11 -6.55
N GLU A 31 -36.36 -16.32 -7.58
CA GLU A 31 -36.29 -17.49 -8.47
C GLU A 31 -35.20 -17.40 -9.54
N LYS A 32 -34.53 -16.24 -9.69
CA LYS A 32 -33.45 -16.04 -10.69
C LYS A 32 -32.05 -16.25 -10.12
N THR A 33 -31.92 -16.92 -8.98
CA THR A 33 -30.66 -17.04 -8.25
C THR A 33 -29.88 -18.27 -8.69
N LYS A 34 -28.59 -18.07 -9.02
CA LYS A 34 -27.65 -19.17 -9.23
C LYS A 34 -26.85 -19.39 -7.94
N ILE A 35 -26.89 -20.60 -7.42
CA ILE A 35 -26.23 -20.99 -6.17
C ILE A 35 -25.00 -21.83 -6.52
N ILE A 36 -23.84 -21.45 -5.99
CA ILE A 36 -22.60 -22.24 -6.07
C ILE A 36 -22.36 -22.80 -4.68
N VAL A 37 -22.31 -24.13 -4.57
CA VAL A 37 -22.18 -24.84 -3.29
C VAL A 37 -20.86 -25.62 -3.31
N LYS A 38 -20.14 -25.60 -2.19
CA LYS A 38 -18.94 -26.42 -1.98
C LYS A 38 -19.33 -27.68 -1.20
N LEU A 39 -18.94 -28.85 -1.70
CA LEU A 39 -19.13 -30.13 -1.04
C LEU A 39 -17.84 -30.47 -0.29
N MET A 40 -17.96 -30.78 1.00
CA MET A 40 -16.82 -31.13 1.85
C MET A 40 -17.18 -32.29 2.79
N ALA A 41 -16.17 -32.97 3.33
CA ALA A 41 -16.39 -33.93 4.40
C ALA A 41 -16.90 -33.21 5.65
N SER A 42 -17.89 -33.78 6.34
CA SER A 42 -18.54 -33.16 7.51
C SER A 42 -17.56 -32.84 8.65
N ALA A 43 -16.43 -33.55 8.73
CA ALA A 43 -15.39 -33.32 9.72
C ALA A 43 -14.52 -32.07 9.48
N GLN A 44 -14.53 -31.48 8.26
CA GLN A 44 -13.58 -30.42 7.87
C GLN A 44 -14.04 -28.99 8.15
N GLY A 45 -15.20 -28.80 8.80
CA GLY A 45 -15.68 -27.47 9.20
C GLY A 45 -16.07 -26.58 8.01
N ALA A 46 -16.16 -25.26 8.23
CA ALA A 46 -16.58 -24.31 7.19
C ALA A 46 -15.49 -24.11 6.11
N PRO A 47 -15.87 -23.96 4.83
CA PRO A 47 -14.89 -23.82 3.76
C PRO A 47 -14.15 -22.50 3.92
N VAL A 48 -12.82 -22.56 3.84
CA VAL A 48 -11.98 -21.36 3.76
C VAL A 48 -12.44 -20.53 2.57
N ARG A 49 -12.77 -19.26 2.83
CA ARG A 49 -13.04 -18.30 1.77
C ARG A 49 -11.72 -18.02 1.07
N GLU A 50 -11.73 -18.16 -0.25
CA GLU A 50 -10.58 -17.77 -1.06
C GLU A 50 -10.28 -16.27 -0.84
N PRO A 51 -9.01 -15.91 -0.66
CA PRO A 51 -8.61 -14.51 -0.63
C PRO A 51 -9.12 -13.81 -1.89
N ARG A 52 -9.71 -12.62 -1.73
CA ARG A 52 -10.20 -11.83 -2.87
C ARG A 52 -9.09 -11.33 -3.80
N VAL A 53 -7.85 -11.46 -3.37
CA VAL A 53 -6.65 -10.89 -4.00
C VAL A 53 -5.73 -12.08 -4.28
N ASP A 54 -5.38 -12.26 -5.55
CA ASP A 54 -4.45 -13.31 -5.98
C ASP A 54 -3.11 -13.19 -5.25
N GLU A 55 -2.42 -14.31 -5.03
CA GLU A 55 -1.16 -14.33 -4.25
C GLU A 55 -0.10 -13.37 -4.82
N GLU A 56 0.00 -13.29 -6.15
CA GLU A 56 0.93 -12.40 -6.84
C GLU A 56 0.61 -10.92 -6.58
N THR A 57 -0.67 -10.56 -6.62
CA THR A 57 -1.12 -9.19 -6.40
C THR A 57 -0.99 -8.76 -4.95
N HIS A 58 -1.24 -9.67 -4.00
CA HIS A 58 -1.01 -9.45 -2.57
C HIS A 58 0.49 -9.21 -2.29
N LYS A 59 1.37 -10.02 -2.90
CA LYS A 59 2.82 -9.86 -2.75
C LYS A 59 3.32 -8.54 -3.36
N ALA A 60 2.82 -8.18 -4.54
CA ALA A 60 3.16 -6.90 -5.18
C ALA A 60 2.70 -5.70 -4.33
N MET A 61 1.51 -5.79 -3.75
CA MET A 61 0.97 -4.79 -2.84
C MET A 61 1.86 -4.62 -1.59
N LEU A 62 2.22 -5.72 -0.93
CA LEU A 62 3.13 -5.70 0.21
C LEU A 62 4.49 -5.09 -0.16
N HIS A 63 5.07 -5.50 -1.28
CA HIS A 63 6.36 -4.98 -1.77
C HIS A 63 6.31 -3.47 -2.01
N TYR A 64 5.22 -2.95 -2.59
CA TYR A 64 5.03 -1.52 -2.77
C TYR A 64 5.01 -0.76 -1.43
N TYR A 65 4.29 -1.29 -0.43
CA TYR A 65 4.22 -0.66 0.89
C TYR A 65 5.57 -0.68 1.61
N TYR A 66 6.31 -1.78 1.56
CA TYR A 66 7.66 -1.86 2.15
C TYR A 66 8.62 -0.87 1.49
N LYS A 67 8.65 -0.84 0.16
CA LYS A 67 9.49 0.10 -0.58
C LYS A 67 9.14 1.55 -0.24
N LYS A 68 7.84 1.88 -0.16
CA LYS A 68 7.39 3.23 0.24
C LYS A 68 7.76 3.59 1.68
N GLN A 69 7.66 2.64 2.61
CA GLN A 69 8.09 2.85 4.00
C GLN A 69 9.60 3.07 4.10
N GLU A 70 10.40 2.30 3.36
CA GLU A 70 11.85 2.48 3.32
C GLU A 70 12.25 3.83 2.71
N GLU A 71 11.64 4.21 1.59
CA GLU A 71 11.84 5.54 0.97
C GLU A 71 11.48 6.66 1.95
N GLN A 72 10.34 6.56 2.64
CA GLN A 72 9.90 7.57 3.60
C GLN A 72 10.80 7.62 4.83
N LYS A 73 11.27 6.46 5.31
CA LYS A 73 12.22 6.38 6.42
C LYS A 73 13.59 6.92 6.04
N ALA A 74 14.06 6.65 4.83
CA ALA A 74 15.30 7.18 4.30
C ALA A 74 15.24 8.72 4.17
N LEU A 75 14.15 9.26 3.63
CA LEU A 75 13.90 10.70 3.56
C LEU A 75 13.95 11.33 4.96
N ASN A 76 13.20 10.77 5.91
CA ASN A 76 13.19 11.28 7.29
C ASN A 76 14.59 11.27 7.93
N ASN A 77 15.40 10.22 7.68
CA ASN A 77 16.76 10.16 8.20
C ASN A 77 17.71 11.17 7.51
N ASP A 78 17.58 11.37 6.19
CA ASP A 78 18.41 12.34 5.44
C ASP A 78 18.09 13.79 5.83
N ASP A 79 16.82 14.12 6.10
CA ASP A 79 16.42 15.45 6.58
C ASP A 79 17.00 15.77 7.97
N ASP A 80 17.07 14.77 8.87
CA ASP A 80 17.60 14.95 10.23
C ASP A 80 19.13 15.19 10.25
N ASP A 81 19.91 14.52 9.39
CA ASP A 81 21.38 14.60 9.39
C ASP A 81 21.97 15.59 8.35
N SER A 82 21.23 15.98 7.30
CA SER A 82 21.76 16.88 6.25
C SER A 82 22.14 18.28 6.77
N TYR A 83 21.53 18.73 7.86
CA TYR A 83 21.84 19.99 8.52
C TYR A 83 23.29 20.03 9.07
N LEU A 84 23.84 18.90 9.49
CA LEU A 84 25.16 18.81 10.14
C LEU A 84 26.33 18.75 9.14
N SER A 85 26.12 18.27 7.92
CA SER A 85 27.17 18.08 6.90
C SER A 85 27.15 19.11 5.77
N SER A 86 26.26 20.09 5.84
CA SER A 86 26.06 21.05 4.76
C SER A 86 27.22 22.03 4.56
N GLU A 87 27.57 22.34 3.30
CA GLU A 87 28.63 23.30 2.94
C GLU A 87 28.36 24.73 3.46
N TRP A 88 27.07 25.11 3.58
CA TRP A 88 26.65 26.40 4.14
C TRP A 88 26.92 26.50 5.66
N ALA A 89 26.98 25.38 6.37
CA ALA A 89 27.27 25.31 7.81
C ALA A 89 28.77 25.17 8.10
N ASN A 90 29.64 25.19 7.08
CA ASN A 90 31.09 25.07 7.26
C ASN A 90 31.71 26.42 7.67
N PRO A 91 32.15 26.62 8.93
CA PRO A 91 32.72 27.89 9.39
C PRO A 91 34.10 28.21 8.77
N LYS A 92 34.67 27.29 7.98
CA LYS A 92 35.96 27.46 7.29
C LYS A 92 35.79 27.94 5.84
N SER A 93 34.58 27.96 5.29
CA SER A 93 34.31 28.40 3.91
C SER A 93 34.74 29.85 3.65
N LEU A 94 34.59 30.73 4.65
CA LEU A 94 34.94 32.15 4.55
C LEU A 94 36.45 32.42 4.44
N LYS A 95 37.31 31.46 4.80
CA LYS A 95 38.76 31.60 4.69
C LYS A 95 39.30 31.35 3.28
N VAL A 96 38.53 30.64 2.44
CA VAL A 96 38.92 30.37 1.05
C VAL A 96 38.72 31.60 0.17
N PHE A 97 37.70 32.43 0.47
CA PHE A 97 37.43 33.66 -0.27
C PHE A 97 38.24 34.88 0.17
N GLY A 98 38.87 34.85 1.35
CA GLY A 98 39.58 36.00 1.93
C GLY A 98 41.05 36.17 1.54
N GLY A 99 41.60 35.34 0.65
CA GLY A 99 43.05 35.29 0.47
C GLY A 99 43.55 34.81 -0.88
N SER A 100 43.23 35.52 -1.97
CA SER A 100 44.18 35.70 -3.08
C SER A 100 43.63 36.66 -4.14
N GLU A 101 44.23 37.84 -4.20
CA GLU A 101 44.24 38.75 -5.35
C GLU A 101 44.59 37.96 -6.64
N ARG A 102 43.67 37.92 -7.62
CA ARG A 102 44.00 37.54 -9.00
C ARG A 102 43.26 38.44 -9.99
N LYS A 103 44.07 39.16 -10.76
CA LYS A 103 43.66 39.97 -11.91
C LYS A 103 43.07 39.09 -13.01
N GLY A 104 42.08 39.65 -13.71
CA GLY A 104 41.74 39.29 -15.10
C GLY A 104 40.49 38.44 -15.23
N GLY A 105 39.38 39.07 -15.65
CA GLY A 105 38.35 38.37 -16.42
C GLY A 105 38.89 37.93 -17.79
N PRO A 106 38.23 36.98 -18.48
CA PRO A 106 37.08 37.41 -19.27
C PRO A 106 35.93 36.39 -19.46
N ASN A 107 34.83 36.96 -19.93
CA ASN A 107 33.81 36.46 -20.86
C ASN A 107 32.58 35.70 -20.33
N LEU A 108 31.43 36.34 -20.53
CA LEU A 108 30.08 35.79 -20.43
C LEU A 108 29.77 34.88 -21.62
N ARG A 109 29.41 33.62 -21.36
CA ARG A 109 28.51 32.75 -22.15
C ARG A 109 28.37 31.44 -21.34
N THR A 110 27.23 30.86 -21.03
CA THR A 110 25.95 30.69 -21.73
C THR A 110 24.82 30.61 -20.70
N GLU A 111 23.67 31.21 -21.03
CA GLU A 111 22.43 30.90 -20.35
C GLU A 111 21.97 29.49 -20.75
N GLU A 112 21.64 28.66 -19.77
CA GLU A 112 20.70 27.56 -19.92
C GLU A 112 19.57 27.79 -18.92
N THR A 113 18.51 28.43 -19.41
CA THR A 113 17.20 28.47 -18.77
C THR A 113 16.63 27.06 -18.76
N VAL A 114 16.68 26.38 -17.63
CA VAL A 114 15.86 25.18 -17.41
C VAL A 114 14.57 25.64 -16.75
N GLU A 115 13.53 25.73 -17.59
CA GLU A 115 12.16 26.05 -17.20
C GLU A 115 11.68 25.10 -16.11
N THR A 116 11.11 25.67 -15.05
CA THR A 116 10.42 24.96 -13.97
C THR A 116 8.99 24.64 -14.42
N PRO A 117 8.58 23.37 -14.62
CA PRO A 117 7.17 23.08 -14.78
C PRO A 117 6.48 23.11 -13.42
N HIS A 118 5.43 23.93 -13.39
CA HIS A 118 4.49 24.16 -12.31
C HIS A 118 4.19 22.96 -11.40
N ARG A 119 4.44 23.17 -10.10
CA ARG A 119 3.84 22.44 -8.98
C ARG A 119 2.31 22.46 -9.14
N LEU A 120 1.72 21.35 -9.55
CA LEU A 120 0.29 21.12 -9.37
C LEU A 120 0.04 20.95 -7.87
N GLU A 121 -0.56 21.97 -7.26
CA GLU A 121 -1.11 21.86 -5.92
C GLU A 121 -2.26 20.85 -5.93
N TYR A 122 -2.02 19.70 -5.32
CA TYR A 122 -3.10 18.86 -4.82
C TYR A 122 -3.20 19.09 -3.32
N GLY A 123 -3.92 20.14 -2.97
CA GLY A 123 -4.59 20.21 -1.67
C GLY A 123 -5.78 19.26 -1.71
N CYS A 124 -5.81 18.30 -0.80
CA CYS A 124 -7.00 17.74 -0.15
C CYS A 124 -6.54 17.01 1.10
N LEU A 125 -6.67 17.72 2.23
CA LEU A 125 -6.60 17.22 3.59
C LEU A 125 -7.47 15.98 3.79
N TYR A 126 -6.91 14.97 4.45
CA TYR A 126 -7.70 14.06 5.28
C TYR A 126 -6.84 13.59 6.45
N ASP A 127 -7.04 14.23 7.60
CA ASP A 127 -6.49 13.81 8.89
C ASP A 127 -7.40 12.71 9.49
N PRO A 128 -6.88 11.51 9.81
CA PRO A 128 -7.61 10.56 10.64
C PRO A 128 -7.37 10.90 12.11
N ILE A 129 -8.37 11.55 12.69
CA ILE A 129 -8.79 11.58 14.11
C ILE A 129 -7.95 10.67 15.02
N GLU A 130 -6.99 11.27 15.75
CA GLU A 130 -6.64 10.77 17.07
C GLU A 130 -7.73 11.21 18.05
N HIS A 131 -8.49 10.25 18.55
CA HIS A 131 -8.90 10.17 19.96
C HIS A 131 -9.79 8.94 20.15
N LEU A 132 -9.23 7.89 20.75
CA LEU A 132 -9.92 7.00 21.69
C LEU A 132 -8.88 6.05 22.31
N ALA A 133 -8.22 6.52 23.37
CA ALA A 133 -7.68 5.70 24.45
C ALA A 133 -7.16 6.59 25.59
N SER A 134 -8.06 7.01 26.48
CA SER A 134 -7.90 6.78 27.92
C SER A 134 -9.23 6.95 28.65
#